data_AF-A0AA97MVN5-F1
#
_entry.id   AF-A0AA97MVN5-F1
#
_cell.length_a   1.000
_cell.length_b   1.000
_cell.length_c   1.000
_cell.angle_alpha   90.00
_cell.angle_beta   90.00
_cell.angle_gamma   90.00
#
_symmetry.space_group_name_H-M   'P 1'
#
loop_
_entity.id
_entity.type
_entity.pdbx_description
1 polymer ?
#
loop_
_entity_poly.entity_id
_entity_poly.type
_entity_poly.pdbx_seq_one_letter_code
_entity_poly.pdbx_strand_id
1 'polypeptide(L)'
;VANTGFLSLCAHGRVTGLAVEAGAGVSHVTSVCGGQTLRKGTHCLGVAGEHLSRHLHQLLLESPTEPSVLQALTKKTLAQMKQQCCYVSLDYERDLQEKGSHPPARFQTPDGHWITLGKERFCCPEPLFQPELLHHSCPGLHQLAWQSLQTVPDHVRRHMLGNIVLSGGSSMFPGFPERMCLELNVLSQGTGVHVEVLANPERSTAAWAGGAMAASLTSFQHTWMTKGEYQEHGADYVHMKF
;
A
#
# COMPACT_ATOMS: atom_id res chain seq x y z
N VAL A 1 -13.08 1.40 -16.84
CA VAL A 1 -12.16 0.67 -15.95
C VAL A 1 -12.41 1.12 -14.52
N ALA A 2 -12.73 0.21 -13.60
CA ALA A 2 -13.00 0.58 -12.20
C ALA A 2 -11.69 0.89 -11.46
N ASN A 3 -11.69 1.97 -10.66
CA ASN A 3 -10.56 2.32 -9.81
C ASN A 3 -10.45 1.34 -8.64
N THR A 4 -9.26 0.77 -8.44
CA THR A 4 -9.03 -0.26 -7.40
C THR A 4 -9.26 0.29 -5.99
N GLY A 5 -8.96 1.56 -5.72
CA GLY A 5 -9.19 2.19 -4.43
C GLY A 5 -10.68 2.31 -4.09
N PHE A 6 -11.50 2.65 -5.09
CA PHE A 6 -12.95 2.61 -4.93
C PHE A 6 -13.47 1.20 -4.66
N LEU A 7 -12.99 0.19 -5.40
CA LEU A 7 -13.39 -1.20 -5.15
C LEU A 7 -12.96 -1.67 -3.74
N SER A 8 -11.75 -1.32 -3.32
CA SER A 8 -11.26 -1.59 -1.97
C SER A 8 -12.15 -0.97 -0.89
N LEU A 9 -12.66 0.26 -1.08
CA LEU A 9 -13.66 0.87 -0.19
C LEU A 9 -15.00 0.12 -0.22
N CYS A 10 -15.49 -0.26 -1.40
CA CYS A 10 -16.73 -1.02 -1.55
C CYS A 10 -16.68 -2.37 -0.83
N ALA A 11 -15.54 -3.06 -0.85
CA ALA A 11 -15.34 -4.31 -0.09
C ALA A 11 -15.54 -4.14 1.42
N HIS A 12 -15.42 -2.91 1.92
CA HIS A 12 -15.63 -2.54 3.33
C HIS A 12 -16.98 -1.84 3.56
N GLY A 13 -17.89 -1.86 2.58
CA GLY A 13 -19.19 -1.19 2.67
C GLY A 13 -19.07 0.34 2.78
N ARG A 14 -18.00 0.93 2.23
CA ARG A 14 -17.77 2.38 2.21
C ARG A 14 -17.86 2.90 0.77
N VAL A 15 -18.49 4.06 0.61
CA VAL A 15 -18.55 4.80 -0.67
C VAL A 15 -17.88 6.18 -0.57
N THR A 16 -17.46 6.58 0.64
CA THR A 16 -16.68 7.78 0.89
C THR A 16 -15.55 7.42 1.84
N GLY A 17 -14.32 7.80 1.50
CA GLY A 17 -13.14 7.50 2.29
C GLY A 17 -11.84 7.76 1.54
N LEU A 18 -10.73 7.49 2.21
CA LEU A 18 -9.41 7.49 1.61
C LEU A 18 -8.96 6.04 1.40
N ALA A 19 -8.71 5.64 0.17
CA ALA A 19 -8.13 4.34 -0.14
C ALA A 19 -6.60 4.47 -0.24
N VAL A 20 -5.86 3.74 0.59
CA VAL A 20 -4.40 3.65 0.56
C VAL A 20 -4.02 2.25 0.12
N GLU A 21 -3.56 2.11 -1.12
CA GLU A 21 -3.26 0.83 -1.73
C GLU A 21 -1.74 0.65 -1.87
N ALA A 22 -1.19 -0.40 -1.27
CA ALA A 22 0.24 -0.74 -1.40
C ALA A 22 0.39 -2.10 -2.07
N GLY A 23 0.58 -2.10 -3.39
CA GLY A 23 0.64 -3.29 -4.23
C GLY A 23 2.04 -3.86 -4.44
N ALA A 24 2.17 -4.74 -5.44
CA ALA A 24 3.46 -5.28 -5.89
C ALA A 24 4.21 -4.30 -6.81
N GLY A 25 3.56 -3.82 -7.87
CA GLY A 25 4.16 -2.90 -8.85
C GLY A 25 3.92 -1.41 -8.56
N VAL A 26 2.80 -1.07 -7.91
CA VAL A 26 2.41 0.32 -7.62
C VAL A 26 1.85 0.43 -6.21
N SER A 27 2.12 1.56 -5.56
CA SER A 27 1.38 2.01 -4.38
C SER A 27 0.75 3.35 -4.70
N HIS A 28 -0.48 3.58 -4.27
CA HIS A 28 -1.16 4.84 -4.54
C HIS A 28 -2.22 5.14 -3.48
N VAL A 29 -2.62 6.40 -3.43
CA VAL A 29 -3.67 6.88 -2.54
C VAL A 29 -4.74 7.56 -3.37
N THR A 30 -6.00 7.29 -3.04
CA THR A 30 -7.15 7.83 -3.76
C THR A 30 -8.23 8.28 -2.78
N SER A 31 -8.59 9.56 -2.83
CA SER A 31 -9.80 10.06 -2.17
C SER A 31 -11.04 9.71 -3.00
N VAL A 32 -12.05 9.12 -2.36
CA VAL A 32 -13.33 8.77 -2.98
C VAL A 32 -14.45 9.46 -2.20
N CYS A 33 -15.30 10.23 -2.87
CA CYS A 33 -16.42 10.93 -2.25
C CYS A 33 -17.73 10.57 -2.96
N GLY A 34 -18.68 10.00 -2.23
CA GLY A 34 -20.00 9.65 -2.77
C GLY A 34 -19.93 8.68 -3.95
N GLY A 35 -18.99 7.73 -3.93
CA GLY A 35 -18.74 6.78 -5.00
C GLY A 35 -17.94 7.33 -6.18
N GLN A 36 -17.50 8.59 -6.13
CA GLN A 36 -16.67 9.19 -7.18
C GLN A 36 -15.21 9.29 -6.75
N THR A 37 -14.33 8.74 -7.57
CA THR A 37 -12.88 8.92 -7.42
C THR A 37 -12.47 10.34 -7.80
N LEU A 38 -11.82 11.05 -6.87
CA LEU A 38 -11.32 12.40 -7.12
C LEU A 38 -9.97 12.33 -7.81
N ARG A 39 -9.94 12.53 -9.14
CA ARG A 39 -8.70 12.49 -9.95
C ARG A 39 -7.59 13.39 -9.39
N LYS A 40 -7.93 14.60 -8.92
CA LYS A 40 -6.96 15.53 -8.31
C LYS A 40 -6.41 15.04 -6.97
N GLY A 41 -7.14 14.19 -6.27
CA GLY A 41 -6.75 13.55 -5.02
C GLY A 41 -6.18 12.14 -5.20
N THR A 42 -5.82 11.75 -6.41
CA THR A 42 -5.12 10.48 -6.66
C THR A 42 -3.63 10.73 -6.79
N HIS A 43 -2.84 10.09 -5.93
CA HIS A 43 -1.39 10.22 -5.91
C HIS A 43 -0.74 8.84 -5.98
N CYS A 44 0.30 8.70 -6.79
CA CYS A 44 1.05 7.46 -6.92
C CYS A 44 2.44 7.58 -6.29
N LEU A 45 2.84 6.55 -5.56
CA LEU A 45 4.18 6.37 -5.06
C LEU A 45 4.95 5.44 -6.00
N GLY A 46 6.12 5.88 -6.45
CA GLY A 46 7.05 5.08 -7.26
C GLY A 46 7.74 3.93 -6.52
N VAL A 47 7.26 3.57 -5.33
CA VAL A 47 7.77 2.50 -4.46
C VAL A 47 6.62 1.54 -4.19
N ALA A 48 6.87 0.26 -4.39
CA ALA A 48 5.91 -0.82 -4.19
C ALA A 48 6.63 -2.13 -3.87
N GLY A 49 5.89 -3.21 -3.66
CA GLY A 49 6.42 -4.48 -3.18
C GLY A 49 7.63 -5.03 -3.96
N GLU A 50 7.71 -4.86 -5.27
CA GLU A 50 8.85 -5.31 -6.09
C GLU A 50 10.12 -4.49 -5.80
N HIS A 51 9.96 -3.19 -5.56
CA HIS A 51 11.05 -2.30 -5.14
C HIS A 51 11.59 -2.73 -3.77
N LEU A 52 10.69 -3.03 -2.83
CA LEU A 52 11.07 -3.48 -1.49
C LEU A 52 11.77 -4.85 -1.50
N SER A 53 11.37 -5.76 -2.39
CA SER A 53 12.05 -7.05 -2.54
C SER A 53 13.48 -6.89 -3.08
N ARG A 54 13.71 -5.95 -4.01
CA ARG A 54 15.06 -5.60 -4.47
C ARG A 54 15.88 -4.91 -3.39
N HIS A 55 15.25 -4.01 -2.64
CA HIS A 55 15.89 -3.33 -1.52
C HIS A 55 16.32 -4.30 -0.43
N LEU A 56 15.46 -5.27 -0.06
CA LEU A 56 15.81 -6.33 0.88
C LEU A 56 17.05 -7.10 0.43
N HIS A 57 17.15 -7.40 -0.86
CA HIS A 57 18.31 -8.08 -1.42
C HIS A 57 19.59 -7.26 -1.23
N GLN A 58 19.54 -5.96 -1.50
CA GLN A 58 20.68 -5.05 -1.30
C GLN A 58 21.09 -4.98 0.18
N LEU A 59 20.12 -4.82 1.09
CA LEU A 59 20.37 -4.81 2.53
C LEU A 59 21.06 -6.10 3.02
N LEU A 60 20.65 -7.26 2.49
CA LEU A 60 21.27 -8.53 2.83
C LEU A 60 22.71 -8.64 2.29
N LEU A 61 22.98 -8.14 1.09
CA LEU A 61 24.33 -8.15 0.49
C LEU A 61 25.32 -7.25 1.24
N GLU A 62 24.83 -6.21 1.91
CA GLU A 62 25.62 -5.34 2.78
C GLU A 62 25.86 -5.95 4.17
N SER A 63 25.13 -7.02 4.52
CA SER A 63 25.24 -7.75 5.79
C SER A 63 26.41 -8.76 5.74
N PRO A 64 27.07 -9.11 6.87
CA PRO A 64 28.26 -9.97 6.90
C PRO A 64 27.99 -11.47 6.59
N THR A 65 26.88 -11.79 5.93
CA THR A 65 26.49 -13.14 5.51
C THR A 65 27.24 -13.62 4.27
N GLU A 66 27.35 -14.94 4.10
CA GLU A 66 27.99 -15.61 2.94
C GLU A 66 27.46 -15.06 1.59
N PRO A 67 28.29 -14.31 0.82
CA PRO A 67 27.82 -13.58 -0.37
C PRO A 67 27.30 -14.50 -1.50
N SER A 68 27.81 -15.72 -1.59
CA SER A 68 27.44 -16.69 -2.63
C SER A 68 25.98 -17.15 -2.54
N VAL A 69 25.48 -17.40 -1.32
CA VAL A 69 24.08 -17.78 -1.08
C VAL A 69 23.15 -16.64 -1.44
N LEU A 70 23.52 -15.41 -1.08
CA LEU A 70 22.71 -14.23 -1.33
C LEU A 70 22.60 -13.89 -2.81
N GLN A 71 23.65 -14.08 -3.60
CA GLN A 71 23.63 -13.84 -5.04
C GLN A 71 22.71 -14.81 -5.81
N ALA A 72 22.51 -16.03 -5.30
CA ALA A 72 21.68 -17.04 -5.93
C ALA A 72 20.17 -16.87 -5.65
N LEU A 73 19.77 -15.91 -4.80
CA LEU A 73 18.36 -15.73 -4.42
C LEU A 73 17.49 -15.28 -5.59
N THR A 74 16.40 -16.02 -5.84
CA THR A 74 15.42 -15.66 -6.86
C THR A 74 14.49 -14.52 -6.37
N LYS A 75 13.90 -13.79 -7.32
CA LYS A 75 12.86 -12.76 -7.01
C LYS A 75 11.71 -13.33 -6.17
N LYS A 76 11.31 -14.58 -6.42
CA LYS A 76 10.25 -15.27 -5.67
C LYS A 76 10.67 -15.52 -4.23
N THR A 77 11.88 -16.02 -4.01
CA THR A 77 12.44 -16.26 -2.68
C THR A 77 12.53 -14.96 -1.88
N LEU A 78 13.02 -13.88 -2.49
CA LEU A 78 13.08 -12.56 -1.86
C LEU A 78 11.69 -12.03 -1.48
N ALA A 79 10.70 -12.20 -2.35
CA ALA A 79 9.32 -11.81 -2.05
C ALA A 79 8.73 -12.61 -0.88
N GLN A 80 8.98 -13.93 -0.82
CA GLN A 80 8.54 -14.78 0.30
C GLN A 80 9.23 -14.40 1.60
N MET A 81 10.55 -14.22 1.58
CA MET A 81 11.33 -13.78 2.74
C MET A 81 10.84 -12.43 3.26
N LYS A 82 10.60 -11.48 2.36
CA LYS A 82 10.01 -10.17 2.71
C LYS A 82 8.66 -10.33 3.40
N GLN A 83 7.75 -11.12 2.85
CA GLN A 83 6.40 -11.34 3.40
C GLN A 83 6.43 -12.01 4.79
N GLN A 84 7.37 -12.92 5.02
CA GLN A 84 7.44 -13.71 6.26
C GLN A 84 8.24 -13.03 7.37
N CYS A 85 9.27 -12.25 7.01
CA CYS A 85 10.24 -11.77 7.99
C CYS A 85 10.16 -10.27 8.27
N CYS A 86 9.66 -9.46 7.34
CA CYS A 86 9.70 -8.01 7.45
C CYS A 86 8.45 -7.42 8.15
N TYR A 87 8.62 -6.25 8.76
CA TYR A 87 7.57 -5.51 9.46
C TYR A 87 7.88 -4.01 9.44
N VAL A 88 6.89 -3.16 9.66
CA VAL A 88 7.07 -1.71 9.72
C VAL A 88 7.37 -1.29 11.16
N SER A 89 8.45 -0.54 11.34
CA SER A 89 8.79 0.10 12.61
C SER A 89 7.91 1.34 12.86
N LEU A 90 7.59 1.61 14.13
CA LEU A 90 6.91 2.84 14.54
C LEU A 90 7.86 4.02 14.74
N ASP A 91 9.14 3.77 15.01
CA ASP A 91 10.20 4.76 15.20
C ASP A 91 11.48 4.22 14.56
N TYR A 92 11.58 4.40 13.25
CA TYR A 92 12.65 3.84 12.42
C TYR A 92 14.05 4.26 12.91
N GLU A 93 14.22 5.54 13.23
CA GLU A 93 15.50 6.10 13.66
C GLU A 93 15.95 5.54 15.01
N ARG A 94 15.02 5.39 15.95
CA ARG A 94 15.33 4.74 17.24
C ARG A 94 15.69 3.28 17.06
N ASP A 95 14.93 2.55 16.25
CA ASP A 95 15.16 1.12 16.00
C ASP A 95 16.50 0.85 15.29
N LEU A 96 16.98 1.79 14.47
CA LEU A 96 18.33 1.74 13.90
C LEU A 96 19.44 1.89 14.96
N GLN A 97 19.21 2.67 16.01
CA GLN A 97 20.18 2.94 17.07
C GLN A 97 20.20 1.85 18.15
N GLU A 98 19.05 1.28 18.48
CA GLU A 98 18.89 0.26 19.51
C GLU A 98 19.33 -1.14 19.04
N LYS A 99 20.64 -1.41 19.10
CA LYS A 99 21.18 -2.74 18.80
C LYS A 99 20.62 -3.80 19.75
N GLY A 100 20.00 -4.84 19.17
CA GLY A 100 19.51 -6.01 19.92
C GLY A 100 18.08 -5.89 20.46
N SER A 101 17.39 -4.76 20.24
CA SER A 101 15.97 -4.59 20.60
C SER A 101 15.04 -5.45 19.75
N HIS A 102 15.48 -5.77 18.52
CA HIS A 102 14.69 -6.50 17.54
C HIS A 102 15.21 -7.93 17.37
N PRO A 103 14.40 -8.96 17.69
CA PRO A 103 14.84 -10.34 17.59
C PRO A 103 15.15 -10.69 16.12
N PRO A 104 16.24 -11.40 15.83
CA PRO A 104 16.52 -11.82 14.47
C PRO A 104 15.47 -12.84 13.99
N ALA A 105 15.16 -12.81 12.70
CA ALA A 105 14.35 -13.82 12.03
C ALA A 105 15.24 -14.74 11.19
N ARG A 106 14.91 -16.03 11.14
CA ARG A 106 15.58 -16.99 10.27
C ARG A 106 14.64 -17.43 9.15
N PHE A 107 15.13 -17.39 7.93
CA PHE A 107 14.41 -17.84 6.75
C PHE A 107 15.18 -19.00 6.11
N GLN A 108 14.49 -20.10 5.82
CA GLN A 108 15.06 -21.21 5.08
C GLN A 108 14.81 -21.00 3.59
N THR A 109 15.88 -20.98 2.80
CA THR A 109 15.78 -20.92 1.35
C THR A 109 15.34 -22.27 0.78
N PRO A 110 14.81 -22.33 -0.46
CA PRO A 110 14.33 -23.58 -1.05
C PRO A 110 15.40 -24.69 -1.18
N ASP A 111 16.67 -24.30 -1.24
CA ASP A 111 17.85 -25.18 -1.27
C ASP A 111 18.35 -25.56 0.14
N GLY A 112 17.65 -25.13 1.19
CA GLY A 112 17.87 -25.57 2.57
C GLY A 112 18.81 -24.69 3.39
N HIS A 113 19.45 -23.67 2.80
CA HIS A 113 20.29 -22.72 3.51
C HIS A 113 19.47 -21.83 4.45
N TRP A 114 20.08 -21.40 5.55
CA TRP A 114 19.45 -20.50 6.52
C TRP A 114 20.02 -19.10 6.39
N ILE A 115 19.14 -18.12 6.18
CA ILE A 115 19.48 -16.70 6.18
C ILE A 115 18.92 -16.07 7.44
N THR A 116 19.74 -15.30 8.14
CA THR A 116 19.34 -14.56 9.34
C THR A 116 19.15 -13.10 8.99
N LEU A 117 17.99 -12.54 9.33
CA LEU A 117 17.65 -11.13 9.14
C LEU A 117 17.60 -10.44 10.50
N GLY A 118 18.32 -9.33 10.63
CA GLY A 118 18.30 -8.44 11.79
C GLY A 118 17.53 -7.17 11.47
N LYS A 119 18.24 -6.05 11.31
CA LYS A 119 17.64 -4.74 11.01
C LYS A 119 16.97 -4.69 9.63
N GLU A 120 17.39 -5.55 8.70
CA GLU A 120 16.87 -5.63 7.34
C GLU A 120 15.35 -5.86 7.34
N ARG A 121 14.82 -6.49 8.40
CA ARG A 121 13.40 -6.75 8.59
C ARG A 121 12.54 -5.48 8.63
N PHE A 122 13.01 -4.42 9.27
CA PHE A 122 12.29 -3.15 9.38
C PHE A 122 12.83 -2.07 8.45
N CYS A 123 14.09 -2.17 8.03
CA CYS A 123 14.61 -1.33 6.95
C CYS A 123 13.94 -1.62 5.61
N CYS A 124 13.60 -2.88 5.32
CA CYS A 124 13.02 -3.27 4.03
C CYS A 124 11.74 -2.49 3.65
N PRO A 125 10.72 -2.34 4.53
CA PRO A 125 9.51 -1.61 4.18
C PRO A 125 9.57 -0.09 4.41
N GLU A 126 10.60 0.44 5.07
CA GLU A 126 10.71 1.88 5.36
C GLU A 126 10.63 2.77 4.10
N PRO A 127 11.11 2.38 2.90
CA PRO A 127 10.91 3.16 1.68
C PRO A 127 9.47 3.48 1.29
N LEU A 128 8.46 2.80 1.87
CA LEU A 128 7.05 3.20 1.72
C LEU A 128 6.74 4.52 2.45
N PHE A 129 7.49 4.84 3.50
CA PHE A 129 7.38 6.05 4.32
C PHE A 129 8.51 7.04 4.02
N GLN A 130 9.71 6.56 3.70
CA GLN A 130 10.88 7.38 3.35
C GLN A 130 11.48 6.95 2.00
N PRO A 131 10.88 7.36 0.86
CA PRO A 131 11.33 6.93 -0.48
C PRO A 131 12.77 7.32 -0.83
N GLU A 132 13.33 8.29 -0.12
CA GLU A 132 14.73 8.75 -0.27
C GLU A 132 15.74 7.63 -0.01
N LEU A 133 15.39 6.62 0.79
CA LEU A 133 16.20 5.41 1.02
C LEU A 133 16.42 4.59 -0.26
N LEU A 134 15.60 4.81 -1.29
CA LEU A 134 15.77 4.26 -2.64
C LEU A 134 16.14 5.33 -3.67
N HIS A 135 16.64 6.48 -3.21
CA HIS A 135 17.00 7.63 -4.04
C HIS A 135 15.83 8.22 -4.82
N HIS A 136 14.59 8.03 -4.33
CA HIS A 136 13.42 8.67 -4.90
C HIS A 136 13.12 9.97 -4.14
N SER A 137 13.23 11.11 -4.83
CA SER A 137 12.86 12.43 -4.29
C SER A 137 11.35 12.66 -4.36
N CYS A 138 10.58 11.84 -3.64
CA CYS A 138 9.13 11.97 -3.57
C CYS A 138 8.60 11.73 -2.15
N PRO A 139 7.39 12.25 -1.82
CA PRO A 139 6.80 12.04 -0.51
C PRO A 139 6.46 10.57 -0.25
N GLY A 140 6.56 10.16 1.01
CA GLY A 140 6.11 8.85 1.46
C GLY A 140 4.59 8.68 1.38
N LEU A 141 4.11 7.44 1.52
CA LEU A 141 2.70 7.10 1.36
C LEU A 141 1.79 7.86 2.34
N HIS A 142 2.24 8.08 3.58
CA HIS A 142 1.52 8.86 4.60
C HIS A 142 1.39 10.34 4.21
N GLN A 143 2.43 10.95 3.62
CA GLN A 143 2.39 12.32 3.10
C GLN A 143 1.50 12.43 1.87
N LEU A 144 1.56 11.46 0.95
CA LEU A 144 0.65 11.41 -0.21
C LEU A 144 -0.81 11.23 0.22
N ALA A 145 -1.05 10.47 1.28
CA ALA A 145 -2.37 10.33 1.89
C ALA A 145 -2.88 11.66 2.46
N TRP A 146 -2.02 12.39 3.17
CA TRP A 146 -2.37 13.73 3.63
C TRP A 146 -2.63 14.71 2.49
N GLN A 147 -1.80 14.71 1.44
CA GLN A 147 -1.99 15.53 0.25
C GLN A 147 -3.32 15.23 -0.44
N SER A 148 -3.67 13.95 -0.59
CA SER A 148 -4.97 13.51 -1.10
C SER A 148 -6.13 14.11 -0.29
N LEU A 149 -6.04 14.03 1.04
CA LEU A 149 -7.04 14.59 1.95
C LEU A 149 -7.14 16.12 1.86
N GLN A 150 -6.06 16.84 1.53
CA GLN A 150 -6.11 18.29 1.32
C GLN A 150 -6.90 18.68 0.06
N THR A 151 -7.08 17.75 -0.89
CA THR A 151 -7.86 18.03 -2.11
C THR A 151 -9.37 18.00 -1.89
N VAL A 152 -9.82 17.49 -0.74
CA VAL A 152 -11.25 17.43 -0.41
C VAL A 152 -11.68 18.60 0.50
N PRO A 153 -12.94 19.06 0.41
CA PRO A 153 -13.46 20.09 1.31
C PRO A 153 -13.33 19.69 2.78
N ASP A 154 -13.09 20.67 3.67
CA ASP A 154 -12.82 20.42 5.10
C ASP A 154 -13.88 19.56 5.81
N HIS A 155 -15.16 19.76 5.48
CA HIS A 155 -16.26 18.98 6.07
C HIS A 155 -16.22 17.51 5.65
N VAL A 156 -15.77 17.20 4.42
CA VAL A 156 -15.56 15.84 3.93
C VAL A 156 -14.26 15.25 4.49
N ARG A 157 -13.20 16.06 4.59
CA ARG A 157 -11.89 15.63 5.12
C ARG A 157 -12.02 15.03 6.50
N ARG A 158 -12.79 15.67 7.39
CA ARG A 158 -13.06 15.16 8.75
C ARG A 158 -13.71 13.79 8.73
N HIS A 159 -14.66 13.55 7.82
CA HIS A 159 -15.27 12.24 7.65
C HIS A 159 -14.29 11.21 7.05
N MET A 160 -13.42 11.61 6.12
CA MET A 160 -12.42 10.73 5.50
C MET A 160 -11.31 10.32 6.45
N LEU A 161 -10.92 11.18 7.40
CA LEU A 161 -9.92 10.86 8.43
C LEU A 161 -10.35 9.68 9.31
N GLY A 162 -11.66 9.50 9.54
CA GLY A 162 -12.24 8.32 10.20
C GLY A 162 -12.56 7.16 9.26
N ASN A 163 -12.17 7.23 7.98
CA ASN A 163 -12.53 6.24 6.96
C ASN A 163 -11.37 6.01 5.98
N ILE A 164 -10.19 5.68 6.53
CA ILE A 164 -9.01 5.36 5.73
C ILE A 164 -8.93 3.84 5.57
N VAL A 165 -9.08 3.33 4.36
CA VAL A 165 -9.03 1.90 4.07
C VAL A 165 -7.68 1.53 3.47
N LEU A 166 -7.01 0.55 4.09
CA LEU A 166 -5.80 -0.03 3.55
C LEU A 166 -6.13 -1.21 2.63
N SER A 167 -5.37 -1.35 1.54
CA SER A 167 -5.45 -2.50 0.65
C SER A 167 -4.09 -2.86 0.03
N GLY A 168 -4.03 -4.05 -0.56
CA GLY A 168 -2.87 -4.52 -1.31
C GLY A 168 -1.83 -5.24 -0.44
N GLY A 169 -1.06 -6.13 -1.07
CA GLY A 169 -0.18 -7.06 -0.37
C GLY A 169 0.95 -6.40 0.44
N SER A 170 1.46 -5.24 0.04
CA SER A 170 2.50 -4.52 0.81
C SER A 170 1.93 -3.76 2.01
N SER A 171 0.61 -3.58 2.12
CA SER A 171 -0.03 -3.08 3.34
C SER A 171 -0.16 -4.16 4.43
N MET A 172 0.21 -5.41 4.11
CA MET A 172 0.13 -6.56 5.03
C MET A 172 1.29 -6.64 6.01
N PHE A 173 2.31 -5.79 5.89
CA PHE A 173 3.39 -5.76 6.88
C PHE A 173 2.81 -5.52 8.29
N PRO A 174 3.21 -6.31 9.29
CA PRO A 174 2.89 -5.99 10.69
C PRO A 174 3.39 -4.58 11.02
N GLY A 175 2.61 -3.80 11.78
CA GLY A 175 2.96 -2.41 12.13
C GLY A 175 2.58 -1.36 11.07
N PHE A 176 2.18 -1.77 9.85
CA PHE A 176 1.84 -0.83 8.79
C PHE A 176 0.61 0.03 9.12
N PRO A 177 -0.53 -0.54 9.60
CA PRO A 177 -1.68 0.28 10.01
C PRO A 177 -1.36 1.26 11.13
N GLU A 178 -0.58 0.81 12.12
CA GLU A 178 -0.20 1.59 13.28
C GLU A 178 0.72 2.76 12.89
N ARG A 179 1.74 2.51 12.05
CA ARG A 179 2.62 3.55 11.52
C ARG A 179 1.84 4.55 10.67
N MET A 180 0.97 4.10 9.76
CA MET A 180 0.12 4.99 8.95
C MET A 180 -0.78 5.87 9.83
N CYS A 181 -1.39 5.29 10.87
CA CYS A 181 -2.24 6.01 11.81
C CYS A 181 -1.43 7.05 12.60
N LEU A 182 -0.24 6.68 13.09
CA LEU A 182 0.66 7.57 13.82
C LEU A 182 1.07 8.78 12.97
N GLU A 183 1.57 8.54 11.76
CA GLU A 183 2.02 9.60 10.84
C GLU A 183 0.88 10.55 10.46
N LEU A 184 -0.32 10.01 10.19
CA LEU A 184 -1.48 10.83 9.85
C LEU A 184 -2.04 11.60 11.05
N ASN A 185 -1.97 11.06 12.26
CA ASN A 185 -2.31 11.80 13.47
C ASN A 185 -1.36 12.98 13.68
N VAL A 186 -0.06 12.82 13.42
CA VAL A 186 0.93 13.92 13.46
C VAL A 186 0.58 14.99 12.42
N LEU A 187 0.29 14.61 11.18
CA LEU A 187 -0.04 15.55 10.10
C LEU A 187 -1.39 16.26 10.29
N SER A 188 -2.34 15.63 11.00
CA SER A 188 -3.69 16.16 11.24
C SER A 188 -3.84 16.85 12.61
N GLN A 189 -2.75 17.09 13.34
CA GLN A 189 -2.76 17.84 14.59
C GLN A 189 -3.48 19.19 14.39
N GLY A 190 -4.36 19.53 15.33
CA GLY A 190 -5.17 20.76 15.27
C GLY A 190 -6.52 20.62 14.55
N THR A 191 -6.80 19.49 13.87
CA THR A 191 -8.12 19.26 13.24
C THR A 191 -9.21 18.82 14.22
N GLY A 192 -8.82 18.32 15.41
CA GLY A 192 -9.74 17.83 16.44
C GLY A 192 -10.47 16.52 16.06
N VAL A 193 -9.98 15.80 15.03
CA VAL A 193 -10.57 14.55 14.56
C VAL A 193 -9.61 13.40 14.80
N HIS A 194 -10.16 12.29 15.29
CA HIS A 194 -9.42 11.04 15.46
C HIS A 194 -9.22 10.36 14.09
N VAL A 195 -7.98 10.00 13.76
CA VAL A 195 -7.67 9.22 12.56
C VAL A 195 -8.01 7.75 12.79
N GLU A 196 -8.80 7.16 11.89
CA GLU A 196 -9.12 5.74 11.91
C GLU A 196 -8.63 5.06 10.62
N VAL A 197 -7.69 4.14 10.79
CA VAL A 197 -7.12 3.32 9.71
C VAL A 197 -7.73 1.92 9.78
N LEU A 198 -8.51 1.57 8.78
CA LEU A 198 -9.20 0.30 8.61
C LEU A 198 -8.29 -0.68 7.87
N ALA A 199 -7.79 -1.69 8.60
CA ALA A 199 -6.87 -2.69 8.11
C ALA A 199 -7.46 -4.11 8.22
N ASN A 200 -8.40 -4.45 7.34
CA ASN A 200 -9.01 -5.79 7.33
C ASN A 200 -7.94 -6.89 7.10
N PRO A 201 -8.02 -8.05 7.78
CA PRO A 201 -7.16 -9.20 7.52
C PRO A 201 -7.10 -9.64 6.04
N GLU A 202 -8.20 -9.49 5.30
CA GLU A 202 -8.30 -9.88 3.88
C GLU A 202 -7.94 -8.74 2.91
N ARG A 203 -7.33 -7.65 3.40
CA ARG A 203 -7.06 -6.44 2.59
C ARG A 203 -6.15 -6.66 1.38
N SER A 204 -5.41 -7.76 1.31
CA SER A 204 -4.61 -8.13 0.15
C SER A 204 -5.45 -8.42 -1.10
N THR A 205 -6.71 -8.82 -0.93
CA THR A 205 -7.68 -9.13 -2.00
C THR A 205 -8.87 -8.17 -2.03
N ALA A 206 -8.85 -7.09 -1.23
CA ALA A 206 -9.98 -6.15 -1.10
C ALA A 206 -10.49 -5.60 -2.43
N ALA A 207 -9.61 -5.16 -3.33
CA ALA A 207 -10.03 -4.66 -4.65
C ALA A 207 -10.75 -5.73 -5.48
N TRP A 208 -10.33 -7.00 -5.38
CA TRP A 208 -10.98 -8.12 -6.05
C TRP A 208 -12.35 -8.42 -5.42
N ALA A 209 -12.42 -8.49 -4.09
CA ALA A 209 -13.68 -8.68 -3.37
C ALA A 209 -14.69 -7.58 -3.68
N GLY A 210 -14.25 -6.32 -3.70
CA GLY A 210 -15.09 -5.18 -4.07
C GLY A 210 -15.53 -5.22 -5.53
N GLY A 211 -14.68 -5.69 -6.44
CA GLY A 211 -15.04 -5.94 -7.84
C GLY A 211 -16.10 -7.04 -7.98
N ALA A 212 -15.95 -8.16 -7.26
CA ALA A 212 -16.91 -9.26 -7.25
C ALA A 212 -18.27 -8.82 -6.68
N MET A 213 -18.26 -8.02 -5.61
CA MET A 213 -19.46 -7.42 -5.05
C MET A 213 -20.12 -6.47 -6.06
N ALA A 214 -19.36 -5.53 -6.63
CA ALA A 214 -19.87 -4.57 -7.60
C ALA A 214 -20.48 -5.26 -8.84
N ALA A 215 -19.82 -6.28 -9.37
CA ALA A 215 -20.31 -7.05 -10.51
C ALA A 215 -21.61 -7.84 -10.20
N SER A 216 -21.86 -8.16 -8.92
CA SER A 216 -23.08 -8.87 -8.50
C SER A 216 -24.28 -7.93 -8.28
N LEU A 217 -24.08 -6.62 -8.27
CA LEU A 217 -25.15 -5.64 -8.10
C LEU A 217 -25.84 -5.32 -9.43
N THR A 218 -27.17 -5.41 -9.47
CA THR A 218 -27.96 -5.06 -10.66
C THR A 218 -27.79 -3.59 -11.06
N SER A 219 -27.64 -2.69 -10.09
CA SER A 219 -27.37 -1.26 -10.34
C SER A 219 -26.07 -1.02 -11.10
N PHE A 220 -25.09 -1.92 -10.97
CA PHE A 220 -23.81 -1.80 -11.66
C PHE A 220 -23.89 -2.24 -13.14
N GLN A 221 -24.90 -3.04 -13.52
CA GLN A 221 -25.08 -3.49 -14.91
C GLN A 221 -25.28 -2.32 -15.87
N HIS A 222 -25.91 -1.22 -15.41
CA HIS A 222 -26.09 0.00 -16.22
C HIS A 222 -24.77 0.72 -16.52
N THR A 223 -23.70 0.44 -15.78
CA THR A 223 -22.37 1.02 -16.03
C THR A 223 -21.51 0.20 -16.99
N TRP A 224 -21.95 -1.02 -17.32
CA TRP A 224 -21.19 -1.92 -18.20
C TRP A 224 -21.13 -1.37 -19.62
N MET A 225 -20.06 -1.72 -20.32
CA MET A 225 -19.95 -1.49 -21.75
C MET A 225 -20.30 -2.78 -22.49
N THR A 226 -21.32 -2.72 -23.33
CA THR A 226 -21.70 -3.86 -24.17
C THR A 226 -20.78 -3.97 -25.39
N LYS A 227 -20.76 -5.15 -26.01
CA LYS A 227 -20.03 -5.36 -27.26
C LYS A 227 -20.55 -4.44 -28.38
N GLY A 228 -21.86 -4.21 -28.45
CA GLY A 228 -22.48 -3.33 -29.45
C GLY A 228 -22.01 -1.88 -29.31
N GLU A 229 -22.08 -1.32 -28.09
CA GLU A 229 -21.58 0.04 -27.80
C GLU A 229 -20.11 0.22 -28.23
N TYR A 230 -19.25 -0.77 -27.94
CA TYR A 230 -17.85 -0.71 -28.34
C TYR A 230 -17.65 -0.80 -29.86
N GLN A 231 -18.42 -1.64 -30.55
CA GLN A 231 -18.34 -1.78 -32.00
C GLN A 231 -18.83 -0.53 -32.74
N GLU A 232 -19.80 0.19 -32.17
CA GLU A 232 -20.36 1.42 -32.75
C GLU A 232 -19.46 2.64 -32.53
N HIS A 233 -18.91 2.81 -31.33
CA HIS A 233 -18.19 4.03 -30.95
C HIS A 233 -16.67 3.87 -30.83
N GLY A 234 -16.17 2.63 -30.85
CA GLY A 234 -14.75 2.33 -30.78
C GLY A 234 -14.11 2.61 -29.42
N ALA A 235 -12.77 2.69 -29.42
CA ALA A 235 -11.97 2.79 -28.20
C ALA A 235 -12.12 4.14 -27.47
N ASP A 236 -12.38 5.24 -28.20
CA ASP A 236 -12.49 6.57 -27.60
C ASP A 236 -13.67 6.67 -26.61
N TYR A 237 -14.76 5.94 -26.91
CA TYR A 237 -15.92 5.88 -26.03
C TYR A 237 -15.63 5.22 -24.68
N VAL A 238 -14.63 4.33 -24.62
CA VAL A 238 -14.19 3.71 -23.35
C VAL A 238 -13.67 4.77 -22.39
N HIS A 239 -12.87 5.73 -22.89
CA HIS A 239 -12.32 6.83 -22.10
C HIS A 239 -13.36 7.88 -21.72
N MET A 240 -14.41 8.03 -22.53
CA MET A 240 -15.54 8.90 -22.19
C MET A 240 -16.42 8.28 -21.09
N LYS A 241 -16.64 6.96 -21.16
CA LYS A 241 -17.50 6.22 -20.22
C LYS A 241 -16.82 5.95 -18.88
N PHE A 242 -15.48 5.87 -18.83
CA PHE A 242 -14.71 5.55 -17.62
C PHE A 242 -13.46 6.44 -17.45
#